data_AF-A0A958M6U7-F1
#
_entry.id   AF-A0A958M6U7-F1
#
_cell.length_a   1.000
_cell.length_b   1.000
_cell.length_c   1.000
_cell.angle_alpha   90.00
_cell.angle_beta   90.00
_cell.angle_gamma   90.00
#
_symmetry.space_group_name_H-M   'P 1'
#
loop_
_entity.id
_entity.type
_entity.pdbx_description
1 polymer ?
#
loop_
_entity_poly.entity_id
_entity_poly.type
_entity_poly.pdbx_seq_one_letter_code
_entity_poly.pdbx_strand_id
1 'polypeptide(L)'
;MIKKILAAITLLGITAVYAQENTVSPYSFYALGDVKFKGTIENRMMGGLSVYTDSIHLNLQNPASYGGLKLTTYTAALSYTGLRLKSDNARESAGTVAFDYLSLGINQSKKIGFGLGLM
;
A
#
# COMPACT_ATOMS: atom_id res chain seq x y z
N MET A 1 -32.47 15.12 -1.92
CA MET A 1 -32.23 14.78 -0.49
C MET A 1 -30.86 14.13 -0.29
N ILE A 2 -30.48 13.13 -1.09
CA ILE A 2 -29.15 12.50 -1.09
C ILE A 2 -27.96 13.48 -1.14
N LYS A 3 -28.01 14.53 -1.97
CA LYS A 3 -26.92 15.52 -2.04
C LYS A 3 -26.66 16.27 -0.72
N LYS A 4 -27.71 16.52 0.06
CA LYS A 4 -27.60 17.19 1.38
C LYS A 4 -27.04 16.25 2.44
N ILE A 5 -27.42 14.97 2.38
CA ILE A 5 -26.88 13.91 3.24
C ILE A 5 -25.40 13.70 2.94
N LEU A 6 -25.03 13.62 1.65
CA LEU A 6 -23.64 13.49 1.22
C LEU A 6 -22.80 14.67 1.74
N ALA A 7 -23.29 15.90 1.56
CA ALA A 7 -22.61 17.10 2.05
C ALA A 7 -22.43 17.11 3.58
N ALA A 8 -23.43 16.64 4.34
CA ALA A 8 -23.32 16.53 5.79
C ALA A 8 -22.27 15.49 6.22
N ILE A 9 -22.22 14.33 5.56
CA ILE A 9 -21.22 13.28 5.81
C ILE A 9 -19.81 13.80 5.49
N THR A 10 -19.65 14.47 4.36
CA THR A 10 -18.34 15.03 3.97
C THR A 10 -17.89 16.09 4.97
N LEU A 11 -18.78 16.98 5.43
CA LEU A 11 -18.45 18.04 6.39
C LEU A 11 -18.01 17.48 7.75
N LEU A 12 -18.66 16.42 8.23
CA LEU A 12 -18.29 15.74 9.48
C LEU A 12 -16.96 14.95 9.36
N GLY A 13 -16.60 14.49 8.16
CA GLY A 13 -15.35 13.76 7.94
C GLY A 13 -14.08 14.65 8.02
N ILE A 14 -14.20 15.95 7.77
CA ILE A 14 -13.05 16.87 7.72
C ILE A 14 -12.43 17.08 9.11
N THR A 15 -13.24 17.05 10.18
CA THR A 15 -12.77 17.25 11.55
C THR A 15 -12.10 16.02 12.16
N ALA A 16 -12.16 14.86 11.49
CA ALA A 16 -11.60 13.60 11.96
C ALA A 16 -10.24 13.25 11.32
N VAL A 17 -9.66 14.15 10.51
CA VAL A 17 -8.37 13.92 9.86
C VAL A 17 -7.23 14.16 10.84
N TYR A 18 -6.90 13.14 11.63
CA TYR A 18 -5.60 13.04 12.28
C TYR A 18 -4.55 12.59 11.25
N ALA A 19 -3.33 13.12 11.32
CA ALA A 19 -2.23 12.61 10.49
C ALA A 19 -2.00 11.12 10.83
N GLN A 20 -2.09 10.24 9.84
CA GLN A 20 -1.86 8.80 10.05
C GLN A 20 -0.37 8.53 10.28
N GLU A 21 -0.03 8.15 11.50
CA GLU A 21 1.29 7.66 11.90
C GLU A 21 1.54 6.27 11.30
N ASN A 22 2.31 6.23 10.21
CA ASN A 22 2.58 5.01 9.44
C ASN A 22 3.80 4.20 9.93
N THR A 23 4.45 4.62 11.02
CA THR A 23 5.64 3.97 11.59
C THR A 23 5.46 3.70 13.08
N VAL A 24 5.96 2.55 13.54
CA VAL A 24 6.00 2.14 14.94
C VAL A 24 7.42 1.94 15.46
N SER A 25 8.43 2.16 14.60
CA SER A 25 9.84 2.08 14.98
C SER A 25 10.26 3.33 15.75
N PRO A 26 10.79 3.20 16.98
CA PRO A 26 11.31 4.32 17.76
C PRO A 26 12.47 5.05 17.06
N TYR A 27 13.18 4.36 16.17
CA TYR A 27 14.31 4.91 15.42
C TYR A 27 13.87 5.79 14.25
N SER A 28 12.61 5.68 13.81
CA SER A 28 12.04 6.50 12.74
C SER A 28 11.60 7.89 13.21
N PHE A 29 11.66 8.18 14.52
CA PHE A 29 11.21 9.47 15.05
C PHE A 29 12.19 10.62 14.74
N TYR A 30 13.50 10.33 14.64
CA TYR A 30 14.55 11.36 14.48
C TYR A 30 15.52 11.12 13.29
N ALA A 31 15.40 10.01 12.57
CA ALA A 31 16.30 9.63 11.46
C ALA A 31 15.53 9.37 10.16
N LEU A 32 16.21 8.86 9.12
CA LEU A 32 15.61 8.46 7.83
C LEU A 32 14.44 7.47 7.98
N GLY A 33 14.38 6.76 9.11
CA GLY A 33 13.33 5.82 9.46
C GLY A 33 13.34 4.52 8.67
N ASP A 34 12.32 3.70 8.90
CA ASP A 34 12.14 2.42 8.21
C ASP A 34 11.71 2.64 6.76
N VAL A 35 12.55 2.18 5.82
CA VAL A 35 12.24 2.19 4.39
C VAL A 35 11.20 1.11 4.11
N LYS A 36 9.93 1.50 4.00
CA LYS A 36 8.86 0.56 3.62
C LYS A 36 9.11 -0.01 2.22
N PHE A 37 8.98 -1.33 2.10
CA PHE A 37 9.11 -2.03 0.82
C PHE A 37 7.99 -1.63 -0.13
N LYS A 38 8.35 -0.99 -1.25
CA LYS A 38 7.43 -0.43 -2.26
C LYS A 38 6.86 -1.46 -3.26
N GLY A 39 6.92 -2.74 -2.96
CA GLY A 39 6.36 -3.79 -3.83
C GLY A 39 4.99 -4.27 -3.37
N THR A 40 4.32 -5.05 -4.22
CA THR A 40 2.99 -5.60 -3.91
C THR A 40 3.08 -6.67 -2.82
N ILE A 41 1.93 -7.06 -2.27
CA ILE A 41 1.86 -8.13 -1.27
C ILE A 41 2.49 -9.41 -1.83
N GLU A 42 2.26 -9.73 -3.10
CA GLU A 42 2.83 -10.90 -3.77
C GLU A 42 4.36 -10.79 -3.82
N ASN A 43 4.92 -9.62 -4.17
CA ASN A 43 6.37 -9.41 -4.13
C ASN A 43 6.92 -9.62 -2.71
N ARG A 44 6.23 -9.12 -1.67
CA ARG A 44 6.63 -9.30 -0.27
C ARG A 44 6.59 -10.76 0.16
N MET A 45 5.52 -11.48 -0.19
CA MET A 45 5.38 -12.91 0.14
C MET A 45 6.41 -13.78 -0.59
N MET A 46 6.89 -13.34 -1.76
CA MET A 46 7.99 -13.98 -2.50
C MET A 46 9.38 -13.52 -2.04
N GLY A 47 9.53 -12.92 -0.86
CA GLY A 47 10.82 -12.47 -0.34
C GLY A 47 11.42 -11.27 -1.08
N GLY A 48 10.59 -10.46 -1.73
CA GLY A 48 10.99 -9.28 -2.48
C GLY A 48 11.25 -9.53 -3.97
N LEU A 49 10.88 -10.70 -4.51
CA LEU A 49 11.03 -10.99 -5.93
C LEU A 49 10.15 -10.08 -6.79
N SER A 50 10.78 -9.27 -7.64
CA SER A 50 10.11 -8.28 -8.50
C SER A 50 10.08 -8.66 -9.99
N VAL A 51 10.75 -9.74 -10.40
CA VAL A 51 10.88 -10.12 -11.81
C VAL A 51 9.75 -11.06 -12.25
N TYR A 52 9.10 -11.73 -11.31
CA TYR A 52 7.98 -12.62 -11.62
C TYR A 52 6.82 -11.82 -12.25
N THR A 53 6.29 -12.38 -13.33
CA THR A 53 5.18 -11.80 -14.09
C THR A 53 4.18 -12.90 -14.41
N ASP A 54 2.90 -12.56 -14.32
CA ASP A 54 1.82 -13.39 -14.82
C ASP A 54 0.74 -12.52 -15.47
N SER A 55 -0.37 -13.14 -15.84
CA SER A 55 -1.43 -12.46 -16.58
C SER A 55 -2.51 -11.78 -15.72
N ILE A 56 -2.44 -11.90 -14.39
CA ILE A 56 -3.51 -11.49 -13.47
C ILE A 56 -3.06 -10.55 -12.36
N HIS A 57 -1.77 -10.54 -11.99
CA HIS A 57 -1.21 -9.68 -10.96
C HIS A 57 -0.46 -8.49 -11.55
N LEU A 58 -0.72 -7.31 -11.02
CA LEU A 58 -0.01 -6.09 -11.36
C LEU A 58 1.26 -6.00 -10.49
N ASN A 59 2.44 -5.92 -11.10
CA ASN A 59 3.70 -5.80 -10.37
C ASN A 59 4.19 -4.33 -10.37
N LEU A 60 3.92 -3.61 -9.29
CA LEU A 60 4.26 -2.19 -9.16
C LEU A 60 5.77 -1.89 -9.19
N GLN A 61 6.62 -2.89 -8.90
CA GLN A 61 8.08 -2.76 -9.01
C GLN A 61 8.61 -3.01 -10.42
N ASN A 62 7.82 -3.62 -11.31
CA ASN A 62 8.24 -3.95 -12.66
C ASN A 62 7.20 -3.52 -13.72
N PRO A 63 7.21 -2.24 -14.15
CA PRO A 63 6.27 -1.73 -15.15
C PRO A 63 6.33 -2.47 -16.51
N ALA A 64 7.46 -3.11 -16.84
CA ALA A 64 7.58 -3.88 -18.07
C ALA A 64 6.67 -5.12 -18.08
N SER A 65 6.23 -5.61 -16.90
CA SER A 65 5.32 -6.74 -16.77
C SER A 65 3.89 -6.42 -17.22
N TYR A 66 3.52 -5.14 -17.34
CA TYR A 66 2.13 -4.73 -17.60
C TYR A 66 1.63 -5.18 -18.98
N GLY A 67 2.54 -5.33 -19.96
CA GLY A 67 2.19 -5.89 -21.27
C GLY A 67 1.78 -7.36 -21.23
N GLY A 68 2.10 -8.08 -20.14
CA GLY A 68 1.73 -9.49 -19.94
C GLY A 68 0.34 -9.70 -19.33
N LEU A 69 -0.30 -8.65 -18.81
CA LEU A 69 -1.65 -8.73 -18.26
C LEU A 69 -2.66 -9.12 -19.35
N LYS A 70 -3.56 -10.07 -19.09
CA LYS A 70 -4.60 -10.44 -20.07
C LYS A 70 -5.85 -9.57 -19.97
N LEU A 71 -6.10 -9.04 -18.79
CA LEU A 71 -7.30 -8.27 -18.44
C LEU A 71 -6.89 -7.04 -17.64
N THR A 72 -7.80 -6.07 -17.53
CA THR A 72 -7.64 -4.94 -16.62
C THR A 72 -7.68 -5.43 -15.17
N THR A 73 -6.58 -5.26 -14.43
CA THR A 73 -6.41 -5.73 -13.05
C THR A 73 -6.50 -4.55 -12.09
N TYR A 74 -7.30 -4.71 -11.04
CA TYR A 74 -7.36 -3.79 -9.91
C TYR A 74 -6.71 -4.46 -8.71
N THR A 75 -5.80 -3.76 -8.01
CA THR A 75 -5.19 -4.28 -6.78
C THR A 75 -5.09 -3.20 -5.72
N ALA A 76 -5.42 -3.56 -4.50
CA ALA A 76 -5.36 -2.69 -3.33
C ALA A 76 -4.84 -3.48 -2.13
N ALA A 77 -4.10 -2.80 -1.25
CA ALA A 77 -3.47 -3.44 -0.11
C ALA A 77 -3.63 -2.61 1.17
N LEU A 78 -3.91 -3.34 2.25
CA LEU A 78 -3.86 -2.88 3.64
C LEU A 78 -2.86 -3.77 4.37
N SER A 79 -1.94 -3.17 5.12
CA SER A 79 -0.97 -3.91 5.92
C SER A 79 -1.14 -3.62 7.40
N TYR A 80 -0.87 -4.62 8.22
CA TYR A 80 -0.72 -4.48 9.66
C TYR A 80 0.70 -4.88 10.04
N THR A 81 1.41 -4.00 10.76
CA THR A 81 2.76 -4.26 11.27
C THR A 81 2.75 -4.17 12.77
N GLY A 82 3.10 -5.27 13.44
CA GLY A 82 3.29 -5.34 14.88
C GLY A 82 4.76 -5.48 15.23
N LEU A 83 5.27 -4.62 16.11
CA LEU A 83 6.63 -4.64 16.64
C LEU A 83 6.57 -4.90 18.15
N ARG A 84 7.45 -5.77 18.63
CA ARG A 84 7.66 -5.99 20.06
C ARG A 84 9.01 -5.41 20.45
N LEU A 85 8.97 -4.29 21.17
CA LEU A 85 10.14 -3.58 21.66
C LEU A 85 10.54 -4.14 23.01
N LYS A 86 11.83 -4.41 23.19
CA LYS A 86 12.40 -4.90 24.44
C LYS A 86 13.60 -4.05 24.81
N SER A 87 13.60 -3.57 26.04
CA SER A 87 14.73 -2.94 26.72
C SER A 87 15.04 -3.74 27.98
N ASP A 88 16.13 -3.40 28.67
CA ASP A 88 16.57 -4.11 29.88
C ASP A 88 15.50 -4.09 30.98
N ASN A 89 14.73 -3.00 31.06
CA ASN A 89 13.70 -2.79 32.09
C ASN A 89 12.25 -2.79 31.57
N ALA A 90 12.01 -2.85 30.26
CA ALA A 90 10.66 -2.69 29.70
C ALA A 90 10.41 -3.57 28.47
N ARG A 91 9.15 -3.97 28.29
CA ARG A 91 8.65 -4.65 27.09
C ARG A 91 7.39 -3.94 26.63
N GLU A 92 7.35 -3.55 25.37
CA GLU A 92 6.23 -2.85 24.78
C GLU A 92 5.86 -3.50 23.44
N SER A 93 4.57 -3.47 23.12
CA SER A 93 4.06 -3.94 21.83
C SER A 93 3.42 -2.76 21.13
N ALA A 94 3.93 -2.42 19.96
CA ALA A 94 3.40 -1.35 19.12
C ALA A 94 2.85 -1.95 17.83
N GLY A 95 1.75 -1.41 17.32
CA GLY A 95 1.14 -1.87 16.07
C GLY A 95 0.61 -0.72 15.25
N THR A 96 0.78 -0.79 13.92
CA THR A 96 0.22 0.18 12.98
C THR A 96 -0.52 -0.55 11.86
N VAL A 97 -1.61 0.05 11.39
CA VAL A 97 -2.34 -0.35 10.19
C VAL A 97 -2.10 0.72 9.14
N ALA A 98 -1.65 0.33 7.95
CA ALA A 98 -1.37 1.24 6.84
C ALA A 98 -2.15 0.84 5.59
N PHE A 99 -2.61 1.82 4.84
CA PHE A 99 -3.04 1.63 3.46
C PHE A 99 -1.81 1.70 2.56
N ASP A 100 -1.48 0.59 1.92
CA ASP A 100 -0.21 0.44 1.22
C ASP A 100 -0.28 0.90 -0.23
N TYR A 101 -1.33 0.54 -0.96
CA TYR A 101 -1.53 1.00 -2.32
C TYR A 101 -2.95 0.74 -2.82
N LEU A 102 -3.34 1.52 -3.82
CA LEU A 102 -4.46 1.26 -4.73
C LEU A 102 -3.96 1.47 -6.15
N SER A 103 -4.09 0.46 -7.00
CA SER A 103 -3.60 0.54 -8.36
C SER A 103 -4.45 -0.22 -9.37
N LEU A 104 -4.31 0.22 -10.62
CA LEU A 104 -5.05 -0.20 -11.78
C LEU A 104 -4.06 -0.48 -12.90
N GLY A 105 -4.03 -1.72 -13.37
CA GLY A 105 -3.33 -2.15 -14.58
C GLY A 105 -4.31 -2.30 -15.72
N ILE A 106 -4.09 -1.58 -16.82
CA ILE A 106 -4.91 -1.64 -18.03
C ILE A 106 -4.08 -2.29 -19.12
N ASN A 107 -4.56 -3.40 -19.67
CA ASN A 107 -4.01 -3.92 -20.91
C ASN A 107 -4.72 -3.29 -22.11
N GLN A 108 -4.03 -2.45 -22.90
CA GLN A 108 -4.60 -1.85 -24.10
C GLN A 108 -4.46 -2.75 -25.33
N SER A 109 -3.43 -3.60 -25.38
CA SER A 109 -3.13 -4.48 -26.53
C SER A 109 -2.19 -5.60 -26.10
N LYS A 110 -2.13 -6.75 -26.80
CA LYS A 110 -1.32 -7.94 -26.44
C LYS A 110 0.15 -7.71 -25.99
N LYS A 111 0.72 -6.52 -26.21
CA LYS A 111 2.08 -6.13 -25.82
C LYS A 111 2.18 -4.77 -25.11
N ILE A 112 1.08 -4.03 -24.93
CA ILE A 112 1.09 -2.68 -24.36
C ILE A 112 0.14 -2.65 -23.16
N GLY A 113 0.71 -2.45 -21.98
CA GLY A 113 -0.03 -2.25 -20.74
C GLY A 113 0.35 -0.92 -20.08
N PHE A 114 -0.62 -0.31 -19.42
CA PHE A 114 -0.47 0.91 -18.62
C PHE A 114 -0.84 0.61 -17.18
N GLY A 115 -0.21 1.30 -16.24
CA GLY A 115 -0.55 1.19 -14.83
C GLY A 115 -0.65 2.55 -14.17
N LEU A 116 -1.65 2.71 -13.30
CA LEU A 116 -1.87 3.90 -12.49
C LEU A 116 -2.05 3.45 -11.05
N GLY A 117 -1.49 4.17 -10.09
CA GLY A 117 -1.65 3.80 -8.68
C GLY A 117 -1.29 4.90 -7.71
N LEU A 118 -1.81 4.76 -6.50
CA LEU A 118 -1.50 5.52 -5.30
C LEU A 118 -0.78 4.57 -4.35
N MET A 119 0.32 5.03 -3.76
CA MET A 119 1.20 4.28 -2.85
C MET A 119 1.58 5.18 -1.67
#